data_AF-A0A3N4LDY1-F1
#
_entry.id   AF-A0A3N4LDY1-F1
#
_cell.length_a   1.000
_cell.length_b   1.000
_cell.length_c   1.000
_cell.angle_alpha   90.00
_cell.angle_beta   90.00
_cell.angle_gamma   90.00
#
_symmetry.space_group_name_H-M   'P 1'
#
loop_
_entity.id
_entity.type
_entity.pdbx_description
1 polymer ?
#
loop_
_entity_poly.entity_id
_entity_poly.type
_entity_poly.pdbx_seq_one_letter_code
_entity_poly.pdbx_strand_id
1 'polypeptide(L)'
;MNMTEKKAYTDAVLCLTKKPSKAHCTIKGAKSRYDDFQGIHSAQTDFIHWVGHFLPWHRYHLATFEKALREECEYKYGLPYWDWTIDTKSGKRMDDWPVFDAATGLGGNGPFIPLTKKENPFGLIRTGGGCVRDGPFTWPNFVLNLGPTKDTSKTNPHCLTRDFAPTLAAFNLLESVVDETMSQPDFGSFTRRVESVPSFTVPTIHGGGHFSVGGVLGSISNAYNSPADPIFWLHHANLDRIWWNWQKQMIWSRTQDISGPIVPFDYENKAAGNVTLDFKVNLGEVGAEVQLWELMHIQEGVLCYDYI
;
A
#
# COMPACT_ATOMS: atom_id res chain seq x y z
N MET A 1 9.51 -8.35 -15.07
CA MET A 1 8.57 -7.85 -16.09
C MET A 1 9.30 -7.22 -17.26
N ASN A 2 8.87 -7.50 -18.49
CA ASN A 2 9.35 -6.80 -19.69
C ASN A 2 8.64 -5.44 -19.88
N MET A 3 9.06 -4.65 -20.88
CA MET A 3 8.49 -3.31 -21.12
C MET A 3 6.98 -3.34 -21.46
N THR A 4 6.52 -4.35 -22.20
CA THR A 4 5.11 -4.50 -22.58
C THR A 4 4.23 -4.72 -21.36
N GLU A 5 4.66 -5.59 -20.44
CA GLU A 5 3.96 -5.87 -19.18
C GLU A 5 3.90 -4.65 -18.27
N LYS A 6 5.02 -3.92 -18.15
CA LYS A 6 5.09 -2.68 -17.35
C LYS A 6 4.13 -1.62 -17.89
N LYS A 7 4.10 -1.43 -19.21
CA LYS A 7 3.17 -0.49 -19.86
C LYS A 7 1.71 -0.93 -19.70
N ALA A 8 1.42 -2.22 -19.86
CA ALA A 8 0.06 -2.74 -19.68
C ALA A 8 -0.48 -2.48 -18.27
N TYR A 9 0.38 -2.56 -17.24
CA TYR A 9 0.00 -2.21 -15.87
C TYR A 9 -0.36 -0.73 -15.74
N THR A 10 0.52 0.17 -16.19
CA THR A 10 0.29 1.62 -16.06
C THR A 10 -0.91 2.09 -16.88
N ASP A 11 -1.11 1.53 -18.07
CA ASP A 11 -2.30 1.77 -18.90
C ASP A 11 -3.59 1.31 -18.20
N ALA A 12 -3.57 0.15 -17.53
CA ALA A 12 -4.73 -0.37 -16.81
C ALA A 12 -5.08 0.50 -15.58
N VAL A 13 -4.08 0.98 -14.84
CA VAL A 13 -4.29 1.94 -13.74
C VAL A 13 -4.90 3.24 -14.26
N LEU A 14 -4.35 3.80 -15.36
CA LEU A 14 -4.91 4.99 -16.02
C LEU A 14 -6.30 4.74 -16.63
N CYS A 15 -6.65 3.50 -16.95
CA CYS A 15 -8.00 3.15 -17.36
C CYS A 15 -8.98 3.25 -16.18
N LEU A 16 -8.60 2.77 -14.98
CA LEU A 16 -9.46 2.86 -13.79
C LEU A 16 -9.76 4.31 -13.38
N THR A 17 -8.86 5.26 -13.64
CA THR A 17 -9.14 6.69 -13.39
C THR A 17 -10.17 7.29 -14.35
N LYS A 18 -10.44 6.63 -15.48
CA LYS A 18 -11.43 7.05 -16.49
C LYS A 18 -12.78 6.35 -16.35
N LYS A 19 -12.83 5.22 -15.63
CA LYS A 19 -14.08 4.49 -15.35
C LYS A 19 -14.84 5.19 -14.23
N PRO A 20 -16.17 5.32 -14.30
CA PRO A 20 -16.95 5.99 -13.26
C PRO A 20 -16.87 5.22 -11.93
N SER A 21 -16.85 5.96 -10.82
CA SER A 21 -16.98 5.40 -9.47
C SER A 21 -18.22 4.50 -9.35
N LYS A 22 -18.06 3.35 -8.68
CA LYS A 22 -19.13 2.45 -8.26
C LYS A 22 -19.51 2.65 -6.79
N ALA A 23 -18.63 3.20 -5.96
CA ALA A 23 -18.83 3.36 -4.51
C ALA A 23 -19.41 4.73 -4.11
N HIS A 24 -20.21 5.34 -4.99
CA HIS A 24 -20.73 6.70 -4.82
C HIS A 24 -21.68 6.89 -3.62
N CYS A 25 -22.28 5.81 -3.09
CA CYS A 25 -23.14 5.90 -1.91
C CYS A 25 -22.31 6.10 -0.64
N THR A 26 -21.18 5.41 -0.56
CA THR A 26 -20.30 5.40 0.61
C THR A 26 -19.15 6.40 0.53
N ILE A 27 -18.66 6.69 -0.69
CA ILE A 27 -17.50 7.55 -0.97
C ILE A 27 -17.92 8.66 -1.93
N LYS A 28 -18.70 9.64 -1.44
CA LYS A 28 -19.35 10.66 -2.29
C LYS A 28 -18.37 11.55 -3.08
N GLY A 29 -17.14 11.70 -2.59
CA GLY A 29 -16.09 12.46 -3.25
C GLY A 29 -15.44 11.74 -4.43
N ALA A 30 -15.62 10.42 -4.56
CA ALA A 30 -15.03 9.62 -5.63
C ALA A 30 -15.62 10.02 -7.00
N LYS A 31 -14.77 10.08 -8.01
CA LYS A 31 -15.17 10.31 -9.41
C LYS A 31 -14.88 9.10 -10.29
N SER A 32 -13.86 8.34 -9.96
CA SER A 32 -13.37 7.23 -10.75
C SER A 32 -13.38 5.90 -9.97
N ARG A 33 -13.24 4.79 -10.70
CA ARG A 33 -13.02 3.47 -10.08
C ARG A 33 -11.75 3.45 -9.23
N TYR A 34 -10.70 4.15 -9.65
CA TYR A 34 -9.48 4.26 -8.85
C TYR A 34 -9.74 4.97 -7.51
N ASP A 35 -10.56 6.04 -7.52
CA ASP A 35 -10.94 6.74 -6.29
C ASP A 35 -11.72 5.86 -5.32
N ASP A 36 -12.46 4.86 -5.81
CA ASP A 36 -13.19 3.93 -4.93
C ASP A 36 -12.21 3.13 -4.05
N PHE A 37 -11.10 2.67 -4.63
CA PHE A 37 -10.04 1.96 -3.92
C PHE A 37 -9.28 2.86 -2.93
N GLN A 38 -8.95 4.09 -3.31
CA GLN A 38 -8.39 5.07 -2.37
C GLN A 38 -9.39 5.37 -1.24
N GLY A 39 -10.66 5.57 -1.60
CA GLY A 39 -11.69 6.02 -0.68
C GLY A 39 -12.10 4.96 0.33
N ILE A 40 -12.16 3.68 -0.05
CA ILE A 40 -12.49 2.62 0.93
C ILE A 40 -11.40 2.47 1.97
N HIS A 41 -10.13 2.54 1.53
CA HIS A 41 -9.00 2.54 2.44
C HIS A 41 -9.07 3.74 3.39
N SER A 42 -9.27 4.95 2.86
CA SER A 42 -9.41 6.17 3.68
C SER A 42 -10.56 6.09 4.68
N ALA A 43 -11.71 5.53 4.28
CA ALA A 43 -12.86 5.36 5.16
C ALA A 43 -12.62 4.33 6.27
N GLN A 44 -11.73 3.35 6.06
CA GLN A 44 -11.47 2.25 6.98
C GLN A 44 -10.11 2.34 7.70
N THR A 45 -9.26 3.32 7.39
CA THR A 45 -7.90 3.48 7.95
C THR A 45 -7.86 3.35 9.47
N ASP A 46 -8.86 3.91 10.17
CA ASP A 46 -8.98 3.90 11.64
C ASP A 46 -9.31 2.50 12.21
N PHE A 47 -9.53 1.49 11.35
CA PHE A 47 -9.94 0.13 11.74
C PHE A 47 -9.08 -0.97 11.12
N ILE A 48 -8.21 -0.66 10.15
CA ILE A 48 -7.46 -1.66 9.36
C ILE A 48 -5.95 -1.66 9.61
N HIS A 49 -5.44 -0.74 10.44
CA HIS A 49 -4.01 -0.62 10.78
C HIS A 49 -3.77 -0.85 12.28
N TRP A 50 -2.64 -1.48 12.63
CA TRP A 50 -2.32 -1.93 13.99
C TRP A 50 -3.39 -2.83 14.62
N VAL A 51 -3.97 -3.67 13.77
CA VAL A 51 -5.02 -4.66 14.08
C VAL A 51 -4.63 -6.03 13.55
N GLY A 52 -5.24 -7.10 14.05
CA GLY A 52 -4.92 -8.47 13.62
C GLY A 52 -5.34 -8.80 12.18
N HIS A 53 -6.29 -8.07 11.60
CA HIS A 53 -6.73 -8.27 10.22
C HIS A 53 -6.04 -7.33 9.21
N PHE A 54 -4.98 -6.63 9.60
CA PHE A 54 -4.23 -5.71 8.72
C PHE A 54 -3.76 -6.39 7.43
N LEU A 55 -2.97 -7.46 7.54
CA LEU A 55 -2.45 -8.19 6.37
C LEU A 55 -3.57 -8.86 5.53
N PRO A 56 -4.54 -9.60 6.12
CA PRO A 56 -5.68 -10.13 5.38
C PRO A 56 -6.48 -9.07 4.62
N TRP A 57 -6.78 -7.93 5.25
CA TRP A 57 -7.53 -6.85 4.62
C TRP A 57 -6.77 -6.28 3.42
N HIS A 58 -5.46 -6.03 3.55
CA HIS A 58 -4.64 -5.51 2.46
C HIS A 58 -4.44 -6.53 1.33
N ARG A 59 -4.29 -7.82 1.63
CA ARG A 59 -4.31 -8.90 0.64
C ARG A 59 -5.61 -8.90 -0.16
N TYR A 60 -6.75 -8.78 0.51
CA TYR A 60 -8.05 -8.74 -0.16
C TYR A 60 -8.23 -7.46 -0.99
N HIS A 61 -7.72 -6.33 -0.51
CA HIS A 61 -7.71 -5.06 -1.24
C HIS A 61 -6.88 -5.17 -2.53
N LEU A 62 -5.70 -5.78 -2.48
CA LEU A 62 -4.85 -6.05 -3.65
C LEU A 62 -5.55 -6.95 -4.67
N ALA A 63 -6.12 -8.07 -4.22
CA ALA A 63 -6.80 -9.03 -5.10
C ALA A 63 -8.03 -8.39 -5.77
N THR A 64 -8.77 -7.54 -5.04
CA THR A 64 -9.93 -6.81 -5.58
C THR A 64 -9.49 -5.74 -6.59
N PHE A 65 -8.37 -5.06 -6.33
CA PHE A 65 -7.78 -4.12 -7.28
C PHE A 65 -7.29 -4.80 -8.56
N GLU A 66 -6.57 -5.91 -8.44
CA GLU A 66 -6.13 -6.72 -9.59
C GLU A 66 -7.32 -7.22 -10.40
N LYS A 67 -8.38 -7.71 -9.74
CA LYS A 67 -9.62 -8.12 -10.41
C LYS A 67 -10.22 -6.96 -11.22
N ALA A 68 -10.28 -5.75 -10.67
CA ALA A 68 -10.76 -4.58 -11.39
C ALA A 68 -9.87 -4.21 -12.59
N LEU A 69 -8.54 -4.29 -12.46
CA LEU A 69 -7.63 -4.10 -13.59
C LEU A 69 -7.91 -5.11 -14.72
N ARG A 70 -8.10 -6.38 -14.35
CA ARG A 70 -8.32 -7.48 -15.31
C ARG A 70 -9.68 -7.38 -16.00
N GLU A 71 -10.75 -7.21 -15.22
CA GLU A 71 -12.13 -7.28 -15.71
C GLU A 71 -12.63 -5.95 -16.30
N GLU A 72 -12.18 -4.80 -15.78
CA GLU A 72 -12.68 -3.49 -16.21
C GLU A 72 -11.76 -2.79 -17.22
N CYS A 73 -10.49 -3.19 -17.26
CA CYS A 73 -9.41 -2.54 -18.03
C CYS A 73 -8.52 -3.52 -18.82
N GLU A 74 -8.98 -4.77 -19.00
CA GLU A 74 -8.36 -5.79 -19.86
C GLU A 74 -6.88 -6.10 -19.52
N TYR A 75 -6.47 -5.88 -18.27
CA TYR A 75 -5.14 -6.27 -17.80
C TYR A 75 -4.99 -7.79 -17.81
N LYS A 76 -3.91 -8.32 -18.38
CA LYS A 76 -3.73 -9.78 -18.57
C LYS A 76 -2.70 -10.40 -17.64
N TYR A 77 -1.88 -9.58 -16.98
CA TYR A 77 -0.75 -10.02 -16.17
C TYR A 77 -1.09 -9.98 -14.68
N GLY A 78 -0.21 -10.54 -13.84
CA GLY A 78 -0.32 -10.47 -12.38
C GLY A 78 0.05 -9.10 -11.84
N LEU A 79 -0.53 -8.72 -10.69
CA LEU A 79 -0.18 -7.47 -10.02
C LEU A 79 1.33 -7.45 -9.67
N PRO A 80 2.09 -6.42 -10.09
CA PRO A 80 3.51 -6.34 -9.76
C PRO A 80 3.74 -6.03 -8.28
N TYR A 81 4.88 -6.46 -7.76
CA TYR A 81 5.41 -6.04 -6.46
C TYR A 81 6.69 -5.23 -6.62
N TRP A 82 6.99 -4.38 -5.64
CA TRP A 82 8.25 -3.62 -5.55
C TRP A 82 9.13 -4.21 -4.47
N ASP A 83 10.17 -4.95 -4.88
CA ASP A 83 11.19 -5.44 -3.94
C ASP A 83 12.19 -4.33 -3.61
N TRP A 84 11.90 -3.60 -2.54
CA TRP A 84 12.73 -2.49 -2.08
C TRP A 84 14.18 -2.89 -1.81
N THR A 85 14.40 -4.14 -1.39
CA THR A 85 15.73 -4.59 -0.94
C THR A 85 16.73 -4.61 -2.09
N ILE A 86 16.25 -4.83 -3.33
CA ILE A 86 17.08 -4.77 -4.54
C ILE A 86 17.53 -3.34 -4.79
N ASP A 87 16.61 -2.39 -4.67
CA ASP A 87 16.85 -0.98 -4.95
C ASP A 87 17.74 -0.33 -3.88
N THR A 88 17.50 -0.59 -2.60
CA THR A 88 18.34 -0.08 -1.51
C THR A 88 19.75 -0.66 -1.53
N LYS A 89 19.92 -1.91 -1.98
CA LYS A 89 21.23 -2.57 -2.14
C LYS A 89 21.97 -2.15 -3.42
N SER A 90 21.28 -1.54 -4.38
CA SER A 90 21.85 -1.22 -5.70
C SER A 90 22.96 -0.17 -5.67
N GLY A 91 23.05 0.62 -4.60
CA GLY A 91 23.96 1.78 -4.50
C GLY A 91 23.55 2.97 -5.39
N LYS A 92 22.45 2.86 -6.13
CA LYS A 92 21.89 3.95 -6.92
C LYS A 92 21.15 4.94 -6.03
N ARG A 93 21.09 6.20 -6.50
CA ARG A 93 20.20 7.19 -5.90
C ARG A 93 18.75 6.73 -6.08
N MET A 94 17.90 7.09 -5.12
CA MET A 94 16.47 6.77 -5.19
C MET A 94 15.80 7.29 -6.47
N ASP A 95 16.24 8.45 -6.97
CA ASP A 95 15.75 9.00 -8.25
C ASP A 95 16.02 8.08 -9.46
N ASP A 96 17.04 7.20 -9.38
CA ASP A 96 17.49 6.32 -10.47
C ASP A 96 17.01 4.87 -10.30
N TRP A 97 16.11 4.59 -9.35
CA TRP A 97 15.56 3.25 -9.16
C TRP A 97 14.61 2.88 -10.30
N PRO A 98 14.67 1.66 -10.85
CA PRO A 98 13.87 1.27 -12.01
C PRO A 98 12.35 1.41 -11.82
N VAL A 99 11.86 1.33 -10.58
CA VAL A 99 10.43 1.52 -10.28
C VAL A 99 9.97 2.97 -10.51
N PHE A 100 10.88 3.93 -10.44
CA PHE A 100 10.62 5.37 -10.65
C PHE A 100 11.06 5.88 -12.03
N ASP A 101 11.56 5.01 -12.90
CA ASP A 101 11.91 5.38 -14.26
C ASP A 101 10.70 5.99 -15.00
N ALA A 102 10.92 7.09 -15.71
CA ALA A 102 9.83 7.82 -16.37
C ALA A 102 9.21 7.05 -17.55
N ALA A 103 10.00 6.23 -18.26
CA ALA A 103 9.51 5.54 -19.45
C ALA A 103 8.88 4.19 -19.12
N THR A 104 9.44 3.48 -18.15
CA THR A 104 9.13 2.08 -17.84
C THR A 104 8.59 1.88 -16.42
N GLY A 105 8.76 2.84 -15.52
CA GLY A 105 8.30 2.79 -14.13
C GLY A 105 7.02 3.59 -13.89
N LEU A 106 6.86 4.06 -12.66
CA LEU A 106 5.69 4.80 -12.16
C LEU A 106 5.95 6.31 -12.06
N GLY A 107 6.95 6.82 -12.77
CA GLY A 107 7.40 8.21 -12.68
C GLY A 107 8.23 8.49 -11.43
N GLY A 108 8.94 9.60 -11.44
CA GLY A 108 9.90 10.02 -10.43
C GLY A 108 9.30 10.88 -9.32
N ASN A 109 10.14 11.77 -8.82
CA ASN A 109 9.85 12.62 -7.68
C ASN A 109 9.09 13.90 -8.06
N GLY A 110 8.54 14.60 -7.06
CA GLY A 110 8.10 15.98 -7.20
C GLY A 110 9.25 16.97 -7.07
N PRO A 111 9.08 18.24 -7.50
CA PRO A 111 10.04 19.29 -7.17
C PRO A 111 10.16 19.51 -5.67
N PHE A 112 11.35 19.91 -5.23
CA PHE A 112 11.59 20.25 -3.84
C PHE A 112 10.71 21.41 -3.37
N ILE A 113 9.98 21.21 -2.27
CA ILE A 113 9.23 22.25 -1.57
C ILE A 113 9.90 22.48 -0.21
N PRO A 114 10.40 23.70 0.09
CA PRO A 114 10.99 23.99 1.38
C PRO A 114 9.92 23.98 2.47
N LEU A 115 10.23 23.36 3.61
CA LEU A 115 9.37 23.30 4.78
C LEU A 115 10.01 23.96 6.00
N THR A 116 9.19 24.59 6.82
CA THR A 116 9.58 25.03 8.16
C THR A 116 9.79 23.84 9.10
N LYS A 117 10.46 24.06 10.24
CA LYS A 117 10.56 23.05 11.30
C LYS A 117 9.19 22.59 11.84
N LYS A 118 8.17 23.45 11.76
CA LYS A 118 6.81 23.09 12.19
C LYS A 118 6.15 22.11 11.22
N GLU A 119 6.41 22.28 9.92
CA GLU A 119 5.86 21.41 8.87
C GLU A 119 6.65 20.11 8.73
N ASN A 120 7.95 20.12 9.01
CA ASN A 120 8.81 18.92 9.10
C ASN A 120 9.33 18.72 10.53
N PRO A 121 8.46 18.34 11.49
CA PRO A 121 8.82 18.26 12.91
C PRO A 121 9.86 17.17 13.22
N PHE A 122 9.95 16.15 12.37
CA PHE A 122 10.91 15.05 12.51
C PHE A 122 12.23 15.29 11.79
N GLY A 123 12.38 16.44 11.11
CA GLY A 123 13.61 16.79 10.40
C GLY A 123 13.97 15.79 9.30
N LEU A 124 12.97 15.21 8.61
CA LEU A 124 13.19 14.25 7.54
C LEU A 124 14.03 14.88 6.43
N ILE A 125 15.04 14.14 5.96
CA ILE A 125 15.86 14.53 4.80
C ILE A 125 15.10 14.12 3.54
N ARG A 126 14.78 15.10 2.72
CA ARG A 126 13.83 14.98 1.61
C ARG A 126 14.32 15.71 0.36
N THR A 127 13.90 15.25 -0.80
CA THR A 127 14.35 15.77 -2.10
C THR A 127 13.21 16.24 -3.01
N GLY A 128 11.95 16.13 -2.57
CA GLY A 128 10.78 16.52 -3.37
C GLY A 128 9.73 17.32 -2.60
N GLY A 129 8.46 17.07 -2.89
CA GLY A 129 7.33 17.71 -2.22
C GLY A 129 6.17 18.07 -3.14
N GLY A 130 6.46 18.43 -4.38
CA GLY A 130 5.44 18.88 -5.33
C GLY A 130 4.84 17.76 -6.18
N CYS A 131 4.11 18.18 -7.22
CA CYS A 131 3.54 17.27 -8.21
C CYS A 131 4.62 16.47 -8.94
N VAL A 132 4.38 15.17 -9.14
CA VAL A 132 5.18 14.32 -10.03
C VAL A 132 5.21 14.93 -11.44
N ARG A 133 6.40 14.99 -12.06
CA ARG A 133 6.66 15.73 -13.30
C ARG A 133 6.85 14.87 -14.54
N ASP A 134 7.06 13.58 -14.37
CA ASP A 134 7.34 12.64 -15.45
C ASP A 134 6.64 11.29 -15.24
N GLY A 135 6.71 10.45 -16.27
CA GLY A 135 6.03 9.17 -16.28
C GLY A 135 4.52 9.25 -16.48
N PRO A 136 3.83 8.10 -16.32
CA PRO A 136 2.43 7.95 -16.73
C PRO A 136 1.45 8.69 -15.82
N PHE A 137 1.84 9.01 -14.58
CA PHE A 137 0.93 9.54 -13.54
C PHE A 137 1.15 11.02 -13.26
N THR A 138 1.22 11.82 -14.33
CA THR A 138 1.43 13.27 -14.27
C THR A 138 0.13 14.04 -14.42
N TRP A 139 0.05 15.21 -13.80
CA TRP A 139 -1.04 16.15 -14.03
C TRP A 139 -0.97 16.76 -15.44
N PRO A 140 -2.09 16.95 -16.17
CA PRO A 140 -3.48 16.66 -15.78
C PRO A 140 -3.98 15.25 -16.19
N ASN A 141 -3.12 14.37 -16.68
CA ASN A 141 -3.51 13.05 -17.20
C ASN A 141 -3.89 12.05 -16.09
N PHE A 142 -3.35 12.25 -14.89
CA PHE A 142 -3.68 11.51 -13.68
C PHE A 142 -4.12 12.51 -12.60
N VAL A 143 -5.40 12.41 -12.21
CA VAL A 143 -6.04 13.33 -11.27
C VAL A 143 -6.47 12.54 -10.04
N LEU A 144 -6.01 12.97 -8.88
CA LEU A 144 -6.50 12.50 -7.60
C LEU A 144 -7.72 13.32 -7.21
N ASN A 145 -8.83 12.67 -6.89
CA ASN A 145 -10.08 13.35 -6.52
C ASN A 145 -10.36 13.35 -5.02
N LEU A 146 -9.62 12.56 -4.23
CA LEU A 146 -9.80 12.41 -2.79
C LEU A 146 -8.50 12.79 -2.05
N GLY A 147 -8.64 13.24 -0.81
CA GLY A 147 -7.51 13.72 -0.02
C GLY A 147 -7.27 15.24 -0.16
N PRO A 148 -6.29 15.81 0.56
CA PRO A 148 -5.39 15.13 1.49
C PRO A 148 -6.01 14.86 2.87
N THR A 149 -7.23 15.35 3.14
CA THR A 149 -7.93 15.04 4.39
C THR A 149 -8.54 13.64 4.36
N LYS A 150 -9.01 13.14 5.51
CA LYS A 150 -9.79 11.90 5.57
C LYS A 150 -11.26 12.04 5.15
N ASP A 151 -11.70 13.24 4.77
CA ASP A 151 -13.06 13.50 4.31
C ASP A 151 -13.25 12.95 2.89
N THR A 152 -13.80 11.74 2.78
CA THR A 152 -14.12 11.09 1.51
C THR A 152 -15.44 11.58 0.90
N SER A 153 -16.13 12.53 1.53
CA SER A 153 -17.39 13.07 1.02
C SER A 153 -17.21 14.18 -0.02
N LYS A 154 -16.00 14.75 -0.11
CA LYS A 154 -15.69 15.89 -0.98
C LYS A 154 -14.67 15.52 -2.03
N THR A 155 -14.96 15.94 -3.26
CA THR A 155 -14.00 15.90 -4.34
C THR A 155 -13.03 17.07 -4.21
N ASN A 156 -11.74 16.79 -4.35
CA ASN A 156 -10.66 17.75 -4.39
C ASN A 156 -9.68 17.35 -5.50
N PRO A 157 -9.85 17.83 -6.75
CA PRO A 157 -8.97 17.46 -7.85
C PRO A 157 -7.56 18.05 -7.66
N HIS A 158 -6.54 17.20 -7.61
CA HIS A 158 -5.14 17.61 -7.49
C HIS A 158 -4.19 16.61 -8.15
N CYS A 159 -2.92 16.99 -8.25
CA CYS A 159 -1.86 16.14 -8.76
C CYS A 159 -1.40 15.12 -7.72
N LEU A 160 -0.82 14.01 -8.20
CA LEU A 160 0.01 13.13 -7.38
C LEU A 160 1.26 13.88 -6.92
N THR A 161 1.53 13.88 -5.62
CA THR A 161 2.76 14.44 -5.03
C THR A 161 3.69 13.35 -4.53
N ARG A 162 5.01 13.55 -4.72
CA ARG A 162 6.04 12.70 -4.13
C ARG A 162 7.15 13.54 -3.53
N ASP A 163 7.73 13.01 -2.46
CA ASP A 163 8.70 13.71 -1.63
C ASP A 163 9.73 12.71 -1.12
N PHE A 164 10.55 12.19 -2.05
CA PHE A 164 11.49 11.12 -1.71
C PHE A 164 12.34 11.49 -0.49
N ALA A 165 12.44 10.54 0.43
CA ALA A 165 13.22 10.57 1.65
C ALA A 165 14.19 9.38 1.68
N PRO A 166 15.33 9.46 0.94
CA PRO A 166 16.22 8.31 0.73
C PRO A 166 16.79 7.72 2.02
N THR A 167 16.98 8.54 3.06
CA THR A 167 17.48 8.08 4.36
C THR A 167 16.48 7.16 5.06
N LEU A 168 15.17 7.36 4.85
CA LEU A 168 14.16 6.45 5.38
C LEU A 168 14.17 5.11 4.64
N ALA A 169 14.36 5.11 3.32
CA ALA A 169 14.51 3.84 2.60
C ALA A 169 15.75 3.07 3.08
N ALA A 170 16.90 3.76 3.19
CA ALA A 170 18.15 3.16 3.64
C ALA A 170 18.11 2.67 5.10
N PHE A 171 17.20 3.18 5.93
CA PHE A 171 17.02 2.74 7.32
C PHE A 171 16.00 1.60 7.45
N ASN A 172 14.91 1.65 6.69
CA ASN A 172 13.76 0.76 6.88
C ASN A 172 13.74 -0.43 5.91
N LEU A 173 14.15 -0.22 4.67
CA LEU A 173 13.90 -1.15 3.56
C LEU A 173 15.14 -2.01 3.26
N LEU A 174 15.66 -2.63 4.32
CA LEU A 174 16.87 -3.44 4.31
C LEU A 174 16.55 -4.93 4.41
N GLU A 175 17.40 -5.76 3.81
CA GLU A 175 17.34 -7.23 3.90
C GLU A 175 17.31 -7.70 5.36
N SER A 176 18.13 -7.09 6.25
CA SER A 176 18.14 -7.42 7.68
C SER A 176 16.83 -7.16 8.42
N VAL A 177 16.07 -6.12 8.01
CA VAL A 177 14.75 -5.80 8.59
C VAL A 177 13.71 -6.81 8.11
N VAL A 178 13.82 -7.25 6.84
CA VAL A 178 12.99 -8.34 6.30
C VAL A 178 13.32 -9.65 7.03
N ASP A 179 14.59 -10.00 7.21
CA ASP A 179 15.01 -11.21 7.92
C ASP A 179 14.49 -11.24 9.37
N GLU A 180 14.59 -10.13 10.09
CA GLU A 180 14.03 -9.98 11.44
C GLU A 180 12.51 -10.20 11.44
N THR A 181 11.81 -9.65 10.44
CA THR A 181 10.36 -9.84 10.26
C THR A 181 10.03 -11.31 9.96
N MET A 182 10.79 -11.95 9.08
CA MET A 182 10.61 -13.35 8.70
C MET A 182 10.93 -14.35 9.82
N SER A 183 11.72 -13.93 10.81
CA SER A 183 12.07 -14.75 11.98
C SER A 183 10.99 -14.77 13.07
N GLN A 184 9.93 -13.96 12.96
CA GLN A 184 8.92 -13.89 14.00
C GLN A 184 8.19 -15.25 14.16
N PRO A 185 7.95 -15.70 15.41
CA PRO A 185 7.52 -17.08 15.66
C PRO A 185 6.04 -17.33 15.35
N ASP A 186 5.20 -16.30 15.50
CA ASP A 186 3.75 -16.34 15.36
C ASP A 186 3.23 -15.15 14.55
N PHE A 187 2.00 -15.24 14.03
CA PHE A 187 1.38 -14.22 13.20
C PHE A 187 1.29 -12.87 13.90
N GLY A 188 0.95 -12.85 15.19
CA GLY A 188 0.78 -11.62 15.96
C GLY A 188 2.09 -10.84 16.09
N SER A 189 3.19 -11.54 16.36
CA SER A 189 4.54 -10.98 16.39
C SER A 189 5.00 -10.56 14.99
N PHE A 190 4.69 -11.36 13.97
CA PHE A 190 4.96 -11.05 12.56
C PHE A 190 4.28 -9.74 12.12
N THR A 191 2.96 -9.63 12.24
CA THR A 191 2.21 -8.43 11.81
C THR A 191 2.62 -7.19 12.60
N ARG A 192 2.88 -7.32 13.91
CA ARG A 192 3.42 -6.23 14.73
C ARG A 192 4.79 -5.78 14.25
N ARG A 193 5.63 -6.69 13.74
CA ARG A 193 6.96 -6.32 13.21
C ARG A 193 6.88 -5.64 11.84
N VAL A 194 5.89 -6.02 11.03
CA VAL A 194 5.61 -5.39 9.73
C VAL A 194 5.24 -3.91 9.92
N GLU A 195 4.23 -3.61 10.75
CA GLU A 195 3.77 -2.22 10.99
C GLU A 195 4.62 -1.47 12.02
N SER A 196 5.19 -2.19 12.99
CA SER A 196 5.93 -1.64 14.14
C SER A 196 5.12 -0.59 14.92
N VAL A 197 5.80 0.15 15.78
CA VAL A 197 5.26 1.36 16.42
C VAL A 197 5.35 2.56 15.45
N PRO A 198 4.44 3.53 15.51
CA PRO A 198 4.45 4.71 14.64
C PRO A 198 5.58 5.68 15.04
N SER A 199 6.82 5.32 14.69
CA SER A 199 8.04 6.06 15.00
C SER A 199 9.02 6.03 13.84
N PHE A 200 9.75 7.14 13.63
CA PHE A 200 10.87 7.21 12.69
C PHE A 200 12.19 6.69 13.27
N THR A 201 12.20 6.27 14.54
CA THR A 201 13.40 5.74 15.22
C THR A 201 13.45 4.22 15.25
N VAL A 202 12.38 3.54 14.84
CA VAL A 202 12.29 2.08 14.80
C VAL A 202 12.02 1.66 13.37
N PRO A 203 12.83 0.75 12.78
CA PRO A 203 12.66 0.37 11.39
C PRO A 203 11.38 -0.43 11.17
N THR A 204 10.62 -0.10 10.14
CA THR A 204 9.39 -0.80 9.71
C THR A 204 9.38 -0.94 8.20
N ILE A 205 9.10 -2.14 7.70
CA ILE A 205 9.00 -2.36 6.25
C ILE A 205 7.74 -1.73 5.67
N HIS A 206 6.62 -1.69 6.41
CA HIS A 206 5.38 -1.03 5.97
C HIS A 206 5.54 0.50 5.97
N GLY A 207 5.86 1.10 7.13
CA GLY A 207 6.03 2.55 7.22
C GLY A 207 7.19 3.05 6.34
N GLY A 208 8.28 2.28 6.24
CA GLY A 208 9.42 2.61 5.39
C GLY A 208 9.06 2.76 3.92
N GLY A 209 8.20 1.87 3.39
CA GLY A 209 7.79 1.94 1.98
C GLY A 209 6.92 3.16 1.69
N HIS A 210 6.03 3.52 2.61
CA HIS A 210 5.23 4.74 2.50
C HIS A 210 6.06 6.01 2.66
N PHE A 211 6.76 6.16 3.78
CA PHE A 211 7.44 7.42 4.12
C PHE A 211 8.71 7.66 3.30
N SER A 212 9.38 6.62 2.78
CA SER A 212 10.53 6.84 1.90
C SER A 212 10.15 7.47 0.57
N VAL A 213 8.97 7.15 0.03
CA VAL A 213 8.48 7.71 -1.23
C VAL A 213 7.71 9.01 -0.99
N GLY A 214 6.90 9.03 0.07
CA GLY A 214 5.99 10.12 0.38
C GLY A 214 6.58 11.23 1.25
N GLY A 215 7.68 11.01 1.96
CA GLY A 215 8.26 12.01 2.86
C GLY A 215 7.21 12.69 3.73
N VAL A 216 7.18 14.01 3.73
CA VAL A 216 6.19 14.81 4.48
C VAL A 216 5.00 15.24 3.62
N LEU A 217 5.20 15.50 2.33
CA LEU A 217 4.17 16.11 1.46
C LEU A 217 3.64 15.19 0.35
N GLY A 218 4.21 14.00 0.21
CA GLY A 218 3.82 13.03 -0.81
C GLY A 218 2.51 12.33 -0.46
N SER A 219 1.82 11.88 -1.49
CA SER A 219 0.48 11.29 -1.34
C SER A 219 0.53 9.95 -0.60
N ILE A 220 1.57 9.13 -0.86
CA ILE A 220 1.70 7.80 -0.23
C ILE A 220 2.02 7.85 1.28
N SER A 221 2.64 8.90 1.81
CA SER A 221 2.90 9.01 3.26
C SER A 221 1.68 9.48 4.07
N ASN A 222 0.58 9.83 3.39
CA ASN A 222 -0.69 10.09 4.04
C ASN A 222 -1.40 8.77 4.38
N ALA A 223 -1.41 8.36 5.64
CA ALA A 223 -1.96 7.07 6.07
C ALA A 223 -3.41 6.80 5.63
N TYR A 224 -4.23 7.84 5.41
CA TYR A 224 -5.60 7.66 4.91
C TYR A 224 -5.63 7.51 3.38
N ASN A 225 -4.82 8.31 2.69
CA ASN A 225 -4.88 8.48 1.24
C ASN A 225 -3.74 7.79 0.49
N SER A 226 -2.97 6.92 1.16
CA SER A 226 -1.78 6.30 0.57
C SER A 226 -2.04 5.51 -0.72
N PRO A 227 -3.20 4.86 -0.95
CA PRO A 227 -3.48 4.20 -2.23
C PRO A 227 -3.67 5.16 -3.42
N ALA A 228 -3.69 6.47 -3.19
CA ALA A 228 -3.68 7.47 -4.25
C ALA A 228 -2.43 7.39 -5.13
N ASP A 229 -1.30 6.96 -4.56
CA ASP A 229 -0.07 6.76 -5.32
C ASP A 229 -0.03 5.34 -5.89
N PRO A 230 0.11 5.15 -7.22
CA PRO A 230 0.18 3.82 -7.83
C PRO A 230 1.31 2.91 -7.31
N ILE A 231 2.34 3.46 -6.66
CA ILE A 231 3.41 2.68 -5.99
C ILE A 231 2.88 1.93 -4.75
N PHE A 232 1.75 2.35 -4.15
CA PHE A 232 1.09 1.68 -3.03
C PHE A 232 0.81 0.20 -3.34
N TRP A 233 0.29 -0.07 -4.53
CA TRP A 233 -0.10 -1.42 -4.94
C TRP A 233 1.10 -2.35 -5.02
N LEU A 234 2.22 -1.86 -5.57
CA LEU A 234 3.47 -2.62 -5.63
C LEU A 234 4.10 -2.79 -4.24
N HIS A 235 4.00 -1.77 -3.40
CA HIS A 235 4.49 -1.83 -2.02
C HIS A 235 3.73 -2.90 -1.23
N HIS A 236 2.41 -2.84 -1.21
CA HIS A 236 1.59 -3.80 -0.48
C HIS A 236 1.66 -5.21 -1.07
N ALA A 237 1.79 -5.37 -2.39
CA ALA A 237 2.06 -6.67 -3.00
C ALA A 237 3.38 -7.30 -2.50
N ASN A 238 4.40 -6.48 -2.22
CA ASN A 238 5.64 -7.01 -1.65
C ASN A 238 5.50 -7.36 -0.16
N LEU A 239 4.70 -6.62 0.62
CA LEU A 239 4.35 -7.00 1.98
C LEU A 239 3.59 -8.32 2.01
N ASP A 240 2.63 -8.49 1.10
CA ASP A 240 1.88 -9.73 0.96
C ASP A 240 2.77 -10.90 0.52
N ARG A 241 3.73 -10.67 -0.40
CA ARG A 241 4.77 -11.65 -0.76
C ARG A 241 5.60 -12.07 0.45
N ILE A 242 6.02 -11.13 1.29
CA ILE A 242 6.80 -11.41 2.50
C ILE A 242 5.95 -12.23 3.48
N TRP A 243 4.68 -11.86 3.69
CA TRP A 243 3.77 -12.65 4.52
C TRP A 243 3.57 -14.07 3.97
N TRP A 244 3.34 -14.22 2.67
CA TRP A 244 3.22 -15.54 2.04
C TRP A 244 4.49 -16.38 2.21
N ASN A 245 5.67 -15.78 2.05
CA ASN A 245 6.94 -16.47 2.29
C ASN A 245 7.09 -16.90 3.75
N TRP A 246 6.62 -16.09 4.71
CA TRP A 246 6.58 -16.47 6.13
C TRP A 246 5.65 -17.66 6.35
N GLN A 247 4.46 -17.64 5.74
CA GLN A 247 3.51 -18.77 5.84
C GLN A 247 4.11 -20.07 5.29
N LYS A 248 4.78 -20.02 4.13
CA LYS A 248 5.42 -21.18 3.49
C LYS A 248 6.48 -21.89 4.35
N GLN A 249 7.09 -21.21 5.33
CA GLN A 249 8.05 -21.86 6.23
C GLN A 249 7.39 -22.99 7.07
N MET A 250 6.10 -22.86 7.39
CA MET A 250 5.30 -23.88 8.07
C MET A 250 3.85 -23.80 7.58
N ILE A 251 3.63 -24.17 6.31
CA ILE A 251 2.38 -23.86 5.62
C ILE A 251 1.13 -24.29 6.37
N TRP A 252 1.11 -25.53 6.91
CA TRP A 252 -0.05 -26.09 7.59
C TRP A 252 -0.47 -25.32 8.85
N SER A 253 0.49 -24.81 9.64
CA SER A 253 0.17 -24.07 10.87
C SER A 253 -0.02 -22.58 10.60
N ARG A 254 0.80 -21.99 9.73
CA ARG A 254 0.82 -20.53 9.51
C ARG A 254 -0.28 -20.01 8.58
N THR A 255 -0.96 -20.86 7.83
CA THR A 255 -2.21 -20.50 7.14
C THR A 255 -3.43 -20.58 8.06
N GLN A 256 -3.26 -21.05 9.30
CA GLN A 256 -4.30 -21.05 10.33
C GLN A 256 -3.96 -20.11 11.50
N ASP A 257 -2.71 -19.63 11.57
CA ASP A 257 -2.23 -18.72 12.60
C ASP A 257 -2.75 -17.30 12.35
N ILE A 258 -3.69 -16.86 13.20
CA ILE A 258 -4.26 -15.52 13.20
C ILE A 258 -4.35 -15.03 14.64
N SER A 259 -3.93 -13.79 14.88
CA SER A 259 -4.04 -13.13 16.18
C SER A 259 -3.89 -11.61 16.02
N GLY A 260 -4.02 -10.89 17.13
CA GLY A 260 -3.96 -9.43 17.16
C GLY A 260 -5.35 -8.80 17.31
N PRO A 261 -5.41 -7.56 17.77
CA PRO A 261 -6.64 -6.97 18.25
C PRO A 261 -7.59 -6.57 17.12
N ILE A 262 -8.88 -6.51 17.43
CA ILE A 262 -9.90 -5.91 16.56
C ILE A 262 -9.80 -4.38 16.57
N VAL A 263 -9.45 -3.80 17.72
CA VAL A 263 -9.28 -2.35 17.91
C VAL A 263 -7.80 -1.98 17.76
N PRO A 264 -7.44 -0.93 16.99
CA PRO A 264 -6.06 -0.53 16.82
C PRO A 264 -5.32 -0.37 18.14
N PHE A 265 -4.10 -0.90 18.22
CA PHE A 265 -3.21 -0.84 19.39
C PHE A 265 -3.71 -1.56 20.67
N ASP A 266 -4.85 -2.25 20.66
CA ASP A 266 -5.38 -2.98 21.82
C ASP A 266 -4.71 -4.35 22.04
N TYR A 267 -3.38 -4.42 21.99
CA TYR A 267 -2.65 -5.71 22.08
C TYR A 267 -2.79 -6.42 23.43
N GLU A 268 -3.29 -5.72 24.45
CA GLU A 268 -3.68 -6.29 25.76
C GLU A 268 -5.13 -6.80 25.79
N ASN A 269 -5.89 -6.64 24.70
CA ASN A 269 -7.26 -7.11 24.51
C ASN A 269 -8.26 -6.61 25.55
N LYS A 270 -8.18 -5.33 25.90
CA LYS A 270 -9.07 -4.71 26.90
C LYS A 270 -10.37 -4.19 26.30
N ALA A 271 -10.41 -3.90 25.00
CA ALA A 271 -11.55 -3.24 24.35
C ALA A 271 -12.46 -4.22 23.59
N ALA A 272 -11.91 -5.05 22.69
CA ALA A 272 -12.73 -5.88 21.80
C ALA A 272 -12.22 -7.31 21.56
N GLY A 273 -11.05 -7.65 22.10
CA GLY A 273 -10.43 -8.96 21.88
C GLY A 273 -9.72 -9.09 20.53
N ASN A 274 -9.32 -10.32 20.21
CA ASN A 274 -8.58 -10.65 19.01
C ASN A 274 -9.50 -11.02 17.84
N VAL A 275 -9.00 -10.78 16.62
CA VAL A 275 -9.58 -11.37 15.41
C VAL A 275 -9.47 -12.90 15.45
N THR A 276 -10.39 -13.58 14.77
CA THR A 276 -10.37 -15.03 14.56
C THR A 276 -10.53 -15.33 13.06
N LEU A 277 -10.42 -16.60 12.68
CA LEU A 277 -10.67 -17.05 11.30
C LEU A 277 -12.10 -16.74 10.80
N ASP A 278 -13.06 -16.60 11.71
CA ASP A 278 -14.45 -16.24 11.40
C ASP A 278 -14.70 -14.73 11.32
N PHE A 279 -13.67 -13.91 11.55
CA PHE A 279 -13.78 -12.46 11.44
C PHE A 279 -14.18 -12.05 10.01
N LYS A 280 -15.08 -11.08 9.90
CA LYS A 280 -15.57 -10.59 8.61
C LYS A 280 -14.71 -9.46 8.08
N VAL A 281 -14.16 -9.64 6.89
CA VAL A 281 -13.40 -8.61 6.17
C VAL A 281 -14.31 -8.03 5.09
N ASN A 282 -14.46 -6.70 5.04
CA ASN A 282 -15.30 -6.03 4.06
C ASN A 282 -14.57 -4.86 3.39
N LEU A 283 -14.85 -4.64 2.11
CA LEU A 283 -14.35 -3.52 1.31
C LEU A 283 -15.49 -2.59 0.88
N GLY A 284 -16.54 -2.46 1.71
CA GLY A 284 -17.70 -1.62 1.39
C GLY A 284 -18.32 -1.95 0.03
N GLU A 285 -18.48 -0.94 -0.83
CA GLU A 285 -19.01 -1.12 -2.20
C GLU A 285 -17.92 -1.52 -3.22
N VAL A 286 -16.65 -1.64 -2.81
CA VAL A 286 -15.52 -1.98 -3.68
C VAL A 286 -15.38 -3.49 -3.88
N GLY A 287 -15.77 -4.28 -2.89
CA GLY A 287 -15.70 -5.74 -2.89
C GLY A 287 -16.74 -6.35 -1.96
N ALA A 288 -16.94 -7.67 -2.06
CA ALA A 288 -17.87 -8.37 -1.19
C ALA A 288 -17.35 -8.45 0.26
N GLU A 289 -18.23 -8.77 1.21
CA GLU A 289 -17.80 -9.23 2.53
C GLU A 289 -17.37 -10.69 2.42
N VAL A 290 -16.23 -11.04 3.04
CA VAL A 290 -15.65 -12.38 3.07
C VAL A 290 -15.22 -12.75 4.48
N GLN A 291 -15.09 -14.05 4.74
CA GLN A 291 -14.52 -14.52 6.00
C GLN A 291 -12.99 -14.44 5.95
N LEU A 292 -12.36 -14.13 7.08
CA LEU A 292 -10.90 -13.97 7.17
C LEU A 292 -10.16 -15.24 6.74
N TRP A 293 -10.69 -16.43 7.06
CA TRP A 293 -10.08 -17.70 6.65
C TRP A 293 -9.91 -17.82 5.13
N GLU A 294 -10.78 -17.20 4.32
CA GLU A 294 -10.70 -17.22 2.86
C GLU A 294 -9.51 -16.42 2.32
N LEU A 295 -8.83 -15.65 3.18
CA LEU A 295 -7.72 -14.77 2.85
C LEU A 295 -6.38 -15.31 3.38
N MET A 296 -6.38 -16.38 4.17
CA MET A 296 -5.17 -16.88 4.81
C MET A 296 -4.26 -17.67 3.85
N HIS A 297 -4.80 -18.22 2.77
CA HIS A 297 -4.03 -18.92 1.74
C HIS A 297 -4.27 -18.28 0.37
N ILE A 298 -3.22 -17.97 -0.37
CA ILE A 298 -3.33 -17.21 -1.65
C ILE A 298 -3.89 -18.02 -2.83
N GLN A 299 -4.25 -19.28 -2.59
CA GLN A 299 -4.75 -20.25 -3.59
C GLN A 299 -6.03 -20.96 -3.12
N GLU A 300 -6.65 -20.47 -2.05
CA GLU A 300 -7.90 -21.03 -1.51
C GLU A 300 -8.93 -19.91 -1.30
N GLY A 301 -10.17 -20.28 -0.99
CA GLY A 301 -11.26 -19.34 -0.76
C GLY A 301 -11.54 -18.49 -1.99
N VAL A 302 -11.46 -17.17 -1.83
CA VAL A 302 -11.70 -16.19 -2.90
C VAL A 302 -10.43 -15.81 -3.69
N LEU A 303 -9.29 -16.41 -3.36
CA LEU A 303 -7.97 -16.08 -3.92
C LEU A 303 -7.44 -17.22 -4.79
N CYS A 304 -6.70 -16.87 -5.85
CA CYS A 304 -6.05 -17.83 -6.73
C CYS A 304 -4.87 -17.20 -7.47
N TYR A 305 -3.73 -17.03 -6.80
CA TYR A 305 -2.50 -16.50 -7.37
C TYR A 305 -1.24 -17.11 -6.74
N ASP A 306 -0.06 -16.75 -7.25
CA ASP A 306 1.24 -17.06 -6.64
C ASP A 306 2.23 -15.93 -6.91
N TYR A 307 3.33 -15.92 -6.17
CA TYR A 307 4.48 -15.01 -6.37
C TYR A 307 5.62 -15.73 -7.07
N ILE A 308 6.15 -15.12 -8.13
CA ILE A 308 7.26 -15.64 -8.96
C ILE A 308 8.45 -14.69 -8.87
#